data_AF-A0A9Q0V2L3-F1
#
_entry.id   AF-A0A9Q0V2L3-F1
#
_cell.length_a   1.000
_cell.length_b   1.000
_cell.length_c   1.000
_cell.angle_alpha   90.00
_cell.angle_beta   90.00
_cell.angle_gamma   90.00
#
_symmetry.space_group_name_H-M   'P 1'
#
loop_
_entity.id
_entity.type
_entity.pdbx_description
1 polymer ?
#
loop_
_entity_poly.entity_id
_entity_poly.type
_entity_poly.pdbx_seq_one_letter_code
_entity_poly.pdbx_strand_id
1 'polypeptide(L)'
;MPIELPRGLPFSVDTWSPNSNRKRHHFLTHAHKDHTSGILTHSCYPIYTTHLTKLLVLQNYPQLEDSLFVGIEVGESVVINDPDGEFKVTAFDANHCPGAVMFLFEGNFR
;
A
#
# COMPACT_ATOMS: atom_id res chain seq x y z
N MET A 1 -6.32 15.46 1.69
CA MET A 1 -6.43 15.37 0.22
C MET A 1 -5.53 14.23 -0.21
N PRO A 2 -5.99 13.27 -1.03
CA PRO A 2 -5.11 12.25 -1.57
C PRO A 2 -4.01 12.92 -2.41
N ILE A 3 -2.77 12.50 -2.20
CA ILE A 3 -1.66 12.90 -3.07
C ILE A 3 -1.77 12.05 -4.32
N GLU A 4 -2.04 12.69 -5.46
CA GLU A 4 -1.95 11.99 -6.73
C GLU A 4 -0.49 11.73 -7.06
N LEU A 5 -0.13 10.45 -7.12
CA LEU A 5 1.18 10.02 -7.55
C LEU A 5 1.39 10.34 -9.05
N PRO A 6 2.63 10.60 -9.49
CA PRO A 6 2.95 10.80 -10.88
C PRO A 6 2.35 9.72 -11.80
N ARG A 7 1.98 10.14 -13.02
CA ARG A 7 1.59 9.21 -14.08
C ARG A 7 2.76 8.25 -14.38
N GLY A 8 2.44 7.02 -14.78
CA GLY A 8 3.43 6.00 -15.14
C GLY A 8 3.83 5.04 -14.01
N LEU A 9 3.61 5.39 -12.73
CA LEU A 9 3.97 4.49 -11.62
C LEU A 9 3.09 3.23 -11.59
N PRO A 10 3.63 2.03 -11.34
CA PRO A 10 2.85 0.78 -11.33
C PRO A 10 2.05 0.56 -10.03
N PHE A 11 2.18 1.47 -9.06
CA PHE A 11 1.59 1.37 -7.73
C PHE A 11 0.71 2.56 -7.35
N SER A 12 -0.11 2.37 -6.31
CA SER A 12 -0.80 3.43 -5.58
C SER A 12 -0.47 3.38 -4.09
N VAL A 13 -0.60 4.52 -3.41
CA VAL A 13 -0.44 4.63 -1.95
C VAL A 13 -1.71 5.25 -1.38
N ASP A 14 -2.30 4.64 -0.36
CA ASP A 14 -3.43 5.16 0.45
C ASP A 14 -4.66 5.64 -0.34
N THR A 15 -4.87 5.10 -1.54
CA THR A 15 -5.91 5.56 -2.46
C THR A 15 -6.68 4.38 -3.03
N TRP A 16 -8.01 4.45 -2.88
CA TRP A 16 -8.94 3.40 -3.28
C TRP A 16 -10.05 4.00 -4.15
N SER A 17 -9.82 4.01 -5.46
CA SER A 17 -10.68 4.63 -6.46
C SER A 17 -10.58 3.88 -7.80
N PRO A 18 -11.45 4.18 -8.78
CA PRO A 18 -11.31 3.62 -10.12
C PRO A 18 -9.94 3.85 -10.77
N ASN A 19 -9.23 4.93 -10.39
CA ASN A 19 -7.89 5.21 -10.90
C ASN A 19 -6.81 4.34 -10.23
N SER A 20 -6.91 4.08 -8.93
CA SER A 20 -5.97 3.20 -8.24
C SER A 20 -6.13 1.75 -8.72
N ASN A 21 -7.34 1.30 -9.08
CA ASN A 21 -7.59 -0.03 -9.65
C ASN A 21 -6.82 -0.32 -10.96
N ARG A 22 -6.25 0.71 -11.58
CA ARG A 22 -5.38 0.57 -12.76
C ARG A 22 -3.94 0.21 -12.39
N LYS A 23 -3.59 0.22 -11.11
CA LYS A 23 -2.27 -0.09 -10.54
C LYS A 23 -2.27 -1.54 -10.05
N ARG A 24 -1.15 -2.24 -10.22
CA ARG A 24 -1.00 -3.67 -9.87
C ARG A 24 -0.49 -3.91 -8.45
N HIS A 25 -0.02 -2.85 -7.79
CA HIS A 25 0.52 -2.90 -6.44
C HIS A 25 -0.08 -1.76 -5.62
N HIS A 26 -0.53 -2.06 -4.41
CA HIS A 26 -1.10 -1.05 -3.53
C HIS A 26 -0.37 -1.01 -2.21
N PHE A 27 -0.12 0.18 -1.69
CA PHE A 27 0.57 0.38 -0.43
C PHE A 27 -0.35 1.10 0.54
N LEU A 28 -0.46 0.58 1.75
CA LEU A 28 -1.20 1.23 2.83
C LEU A 28 -0.23 1.60 3.94
N THR A 29 -0.04 2.91 4.15
CA THR A 29 0.94 3.43 5.11
C THR A 29 0.50 3.18 6.55
N HIS A 30 -0.79 3.36 6.85
CA HIS A 30 -1.37 3.16 8.19
C HIS A 30 -2.90 3.08 8.17
N ALA A 31 -3.50 2.64 9.30
CA ALA A 31 -4.92 2.38 9.45
C ALA A 31 -5.77 3.60 9.87
N HIS A 32 -5.54 4.78 9.27
CA HIS A 32 -6.45 5.92 9.44
C HIS A 32 -7.56 5.91 8.39
N LYS A 33 -8.74 6.40 8.80
CA LYS A 33 -9.98 6.31 8.02
C LYS A 33 -9.90 6.96 6.64
N ASP A 34 -9.20 8.07 6.52
CA ASP A 34 -9.01 8.77 5.25
C ASP A 34 -8.09 8.00 4.30
N HIS A 35 -7.10 7.25 4.82
CA HIS A 35 -6.20 6.38 4.05
C HIS A 35 -6.85 5.04 3.65
N THR A 36 -7.92 4.62 4.35
CA THR A 36 -8.69 3.40 4.03
C THR A 36 -10.02 3.69 3.32
N SER A 37 -10.30 4.96 2.99
CA SER A 37 -11.56 5.36 2.39
C SER A 37 -11.73 4.74 1.00
N GLY A 38 -12.71 3.83 0.87
CA GLY A 38 -13.01 3.12 -0.38
C GLY A 38 -12.32 1.75 -0.53
N ILE A 39 -11.53 1.32 0.47
CA ILE A 39 -10.73 0.08 0.39
C ILE A 39 -11.57 -1.16 0.07
N LEU A 40 -12.74 -1.30 0.70
CA LEU A 40 -13.67 -2.41 0.47
C LEU A 40 -14.14 -2.55 -0.99
N THR A 41 -14.23 -1.43 -1.70
CA THR A 41 -14.79 -1.39 -3.07
C THR A 41 -13.70 -1.56 -4.13
N HIS A 42 -12.47 -1.20 -3.81
CA HIS A 42 -11.40 -1.02 -4.78
C HIS A 42 -10.14 -1.87 -4.50
N SER A 43 -10.16 -2.73 -3.47
CA SER A 43 -9.07 -3.69 -3.22
C SER A 43 -9.14 -4.89 -4.18
N CYS A 44 -8.41 -4.82 -5.29
CA CYS A 44 -8.38 -5.90 -6.29
C CYS A 44 -6.97 -6.49 -6.52
N TYR A 45 -5.93 -5.86 -5.99
CA TYR A 45 -4.54 -6.30 -6.11
C TYR A 45 -3.89 -6.35 -4.72
N PRO A 46 -2.68 -6.94 -4.60
CA PRO A 46 -1.98 -7.04 -3.33
C PRO A 46 -1.78 -5.69 -2.63
N ILE A 47 -2.00 -5.69 -1.31
CA ILE A 47 -1.85 -4.54 -0.42
C ILE A 47 -0.63 -4.76 0.48
N TYR A 48 0.43 -4.00 0.24
CA TYR A 48 1.65 -4.01 1.04
C TYR A 48 1.48 -3.11 2.25
N THR A 49 1.66 -3.66 3.45
CA THR A 49 1.52 -2.93 4.71
C THR A 49 2.16 -3.69 5.88
N THR A 50 2.28 -3.05 7.04
CA THR A 50 2.74 -3.72 8.26
C THR A 50 1.67 -4.66 8.82
N HIS A 51 2.10 -5.67 9.57
CA HIS A 51 1.20 -6.62 10.23
C HIS A 51 0.19 -5.91 11.13
N LEU A 52 0.61 -4.89 11.87
CA LEU A 52 -0.27 -4.13 12.75
C LEU A 52 -1.33 -3.35 11.98
N THR A 53 -0.95 -2.68 10.88
CA THR A 53 -1.92 -2.00 10.00
C THR A 53 -2.91 -3.00 9.41
N LYS A 54 -2.45 -4.16 8.94
CA LYS A 54 -3.33 -5.25 8.45
C LYS A 54 -4.38 -5.64 9.49
N LEU A 55 -3.96 -5.95 10.71
CA LEU A 55 -4.88 -6.37 11.79
C LEU A 55 -5.94 -5.31 12.08
N LEU A 56 -5.55 -4.04 12.17
CA LEU A 56 -6.48 -2.93 12.43
C LEU A 56 -7.46 -2.74 11.27
N VAL A 57 -6.99 -2.89 10.02
CA VAL A 57 -7.83 -2.80 8.83
C VAL A 57 -8.85 -3.94 8.80
N LEU A 58 -8.43 -5.19 9.02
CA LEU A 58 -9.33 -6.34 9.04
C LEU A 58 -10.35 -6.27 10.18
N GLN A 59 -9.97 -5.68 11.33
CA GLN A 59 -10.92 -5.44 12.43
C GLN A 59 -12.01 -4.43 12.05
N ASN A 60 -11.67 -3.38 11.29
CA ASN A 60 -12.64 -2.36 10.84
C ASN A 60 -13.41 -2.78 9.57
N TYR A 61 -12.82 -3.66 8.76
CA TYR A 61 -13.32 -4.08 7.45
C TYR A 61 -13.21 -5.62 7.30
N PRO A 62 -13.98 -6.39 8.09
CA PRO A 62 -13.86 -7.85 8.15
C PRO A 62 -14.25 -8.59 6.85
N GLN A 63 -14.76 -7.86 5.85
CA GLN A 63 -15.07 -8.39 4.52
C GLN A 63 -13.83 -8.48 3.61
N LEU A 64 -12.70 -7.90 4.02
CA LEU A 64 -11.44 -8.04 3.28
C LEU A 64 -10.82 -9.41 3.58
N GLU A 65 -10.32 -10.06 2.54
CA GLU A 65 -9.61 -11.33 2.65
C GLU A 65 -8.18 -11.10 3.14
N ASP A 66 -7.73 -11.86 4.14
CA ASP A 66 -6.36 -11.76 4.68
C ASP A 66 -5.29 -11.99 3.60
N SER A 67 -5.59 -12.84 2.61
CA SER A 67 -4.70 -13.16 1.49
C SER A 67 -4.43 -11.98 0.54
N LEU A 68 -5.18 -10.88 0.63
CA LEU A 68 -4.91 -9.67 -0.13
C LEU A 68 -3.67 -8.93 0.38
N PHE A 69 -3.23 -9.20 1.61
CA PHE A 69 -2.18 -8.42 2.26
C PHE A 69 -0.81 -9.08 2.14
N VAL A 70 0.19 -8.25 1.86
CA VAL A 70 1.61 -8.62 1.84
C VAL A 70 2.31 -7.84 2.94
N GLY A 71 2.96 -8.56 3.86
CA GLY A 71 3.70 -7.95 4.97
C GLY A 71 4.97 -7.25 4.49
N ILE A 72 5.21 -6.04 4.99
CA ILE A 72 6.50 -5.35 4.91
C ILE A 72 6.69 -4.55 6.21
N GLU A 73 7.64 -4.99 7.04
CA GLU A 73 7.92 -4.39 8.34
C GLU A 73 9.01 -3.31 8.28
N VAL A 74 9.11 -2.51 9.34
CA VAL A 74 10.14 -1.47 9.45
C VAL A 74 11.54 -2.08 9.28
N GLY A 75 12.32 -1.50 8.37
CA GLY A 75 13.66 -1.95 8.03
C GLY A 75 13.70 -3.05 6.96
N GLU A 76 12.56 -3.58 6.53
CA GLU A 76 12.49 -4.55 5.45
C GLU A 76 12.45 -3.88 4.08
N SER A 77 13.03 -4.57 3.10
CA SER A 77 12.95 -4.23 1.69
C SER A 77 12.33 -5.38 0.90
N VAL A 78 11.47 -5.06 -0.04
CA VAL A 78 10.84 -6.01 -0.97
C VAL A 78 11.16 -5.58 -2.39
N VAL A 79 11.60 -6.53 -3.21
CA VAL A 79 11.78 -6.34 -4.65
C VAL A 79 10.53 -6.85 -5.37
N ILE A 80 9.94 -6.00 -6.21
CA ILE A 80 8.69 -6.25 -6.92
C ILE A 80 8.98 -6.33 -8.42
N ASN A 81 8.71 -7.50 -8.99
CA ASN A 81 8.80 -7.76 -10.42
C ASN A 81 7.49 -7.34 -11.09
N ASP A 82 7.44 -6.12 -11.62
CA ASP A 82 6.31 -5.59 -12.36
C ASP A 82 6.58 -5.63 -13.89
N PRO A 83 5.57 -5.88 -14.75
CA PRO A 83 5.73 -5.89 -16.20
C PRO A 83 6.37 -4.63 -16.81
N ASP A 84 6.20 -3.46 -16.18
CA ASP A 84 6.75 -2.19 -16.66
C ASP A 84 8.17 -1.93 -16.11
N GLY A 85 8.68 -2.81 -15.25
CA GLY A 85 10.03 -2.76 -14.70
C GLY A 85 10.07 -3.13 -13.22
N GLU A 86 11.15 -3.80 -12.81
CA GLU A 86 11.40 -4.11 -11.40
C GLU A 86 11.62 -2.82 -10.57
N PHE A 87 11.08 -2.81 -9.37
CA PHE A 87 11.35 -1.77 -8.38
C PHE A 87 11.45 -2.35 -6.97
N LYS A 88 12.22 -1.70 -6.11
CA LYS A 88 12.41 -2.05 -4.70
C LYS A 88 11.63 -1.08 -3.83
N VAL A 89 11.01 -1.61 -2.77
CA VAL A 89 10.34 -0.82 -1.75
C VAL A 89 10.96 -1.10 -0.40
N THR A 90 11.28 -0.06 0.36
CA THR A 90 11.79 -0.19 1.73
C THR A 90 10.86 0.54 2.70
N ALA A 91 10.51 -0.11 3.80
CA ALA A 91 9.68 0.49 4.85
C ALA A 91 10.52 1.11 5.97
N PHE A 92 10.15 2.31 6.37
CA PHE A 92 10.75 3.06 7.48
C PHE A 92 9.68 3.43 8.50
N ASP A 93 10.05 3.53 9.77
CA ASP A 93 9.14 4.02 10.81
C ASP A 93 8.71 5.46 10.51
N ALA A 94 7.40 5.70 10.45
CA ALA A 94 6.86 7.03 10.23
C ALA A 94 6.78 7.89 11.49
N ASN A 95 6.93 7.31 12.68
CA ASN A 95 6.78 7.99 13.97
C ASN A 95 5.45 8.78 14.09
N HIS A 96 4.35 8.16 13.62
CA HIS A 96 3.02 8.79 13.54
C HIS A 96 1.99 8.09 14.43
N CYS A 97 1.66 6.83 14.12
CA CYS A 97 0.83 5.97 14.94
C CYS A 97 1.32 4.51 14.88
N PRO A 98 0.86 3.61 15.77
CA PRO A 98 1.32 2.22 15.76
C PRO A 98 1.09 1.55 14.40
N GLY A 99 2.17 1.01 13.82
CA GLY A 99 2.15 0.33 12.52
C GLY A 99 2.32 1.26 11.31
N ALA A 100 2.43 2.57 11.52
CA ALA A 100 2.62 3.54 10.45
C ALA A 100 4.03 3.48 9.87
N VAL A 101 4.12 3.43 8.53
CA VAL A 101 5.40 3.39 7.81
C VAL A 101 5.46 4.42 6.68
N MET A 102 6.67 4.90 6.42
CA MET A 102 7.03 5.55 5.17
C MET A 102 7.56 4.50 4.19
N PHE A 103 7.22 4.63 2.92
CA PHE A 103 7.74 3.77 1.86
C PHE A 103 8.72 4.54 0.97
N LEU A 104 9.93 4.02 0.83
CA LEU A 104 10.89 4.46 -0.18
C LEU A 104 10.76 3.55 -1.41
N PHE A 105 10.42 4.14 -2.56
CA PHE A 105 10.33 3.44 -3.84
C PHE A 105 11.56 3.73 -4.70
N GLU A 106 12.26 2.69 -5.11
CA GLU A 106 13.48 2.76 -5.91
C GLU A 106 13.30 1.93 -7.18
N GLY A 107 13.26 2.58 -8.33
CA GLY A 107 13.07 1.92 -9.62
C GLY A 107 13.26 2.87 -10.79
N ASN A 108 13.35 2.32 -11.99
CA ASN A 108 13.42 3.10 -13.23
C ASN A 108 12.02 3.54 -13.66
N PHE A 109 11.42 4.45 -12.90
CA PHE A 109 10.09 4.99 -13.21
C PHE A 109 10.17 5.95 -14.41
N ARG A 110 9.30 5.74 -15.41
CA ARG A 110 9.23 6.56 -16.63
C ARG A 110 7.84 7.15 -16.82
#